data_AF-A0A6P0YND5-F1
#
_entry.id   AF-A0A6P0YND5-F1
#
_cell.length_a   1.000
_cell.length_b   1.000
_cell.length_c   1.000
_cell.angle_alpha   90.00
_cell.angle_beta   90.00
_cell.angle_gamma   90.00
#
_symmetry.space_group_name_H-M   'P 1'
#
loop_
_entity.id
_entity.type
_entity.pdbx_description
1 polymer ?
#
loop_
_entity_poly.entity_id
_entity_poly.type
_entity_poly.pdbx_seq_one_letter_code
_entity_poly.pdbx_strand_id
1 'polypeptide(L)'
;ADRIPWLVEMRNAIEQWLENNKNIILACSALKKAYRHLLIKDSQNIKLVYLKGSFDLFAQRLKERENHFMKVEMLRSQFDDLEEPEEAIIIDIDAVKSPEDIINYIRNSL
;
A
#
# COMPACT_ATOMS: atom_id res chain seq x y z
N ALA A 1 15.65 -9.91 -5.81
CA ALA A 1 15.08 -10.16 -7.14
C ALA A 1 14.69 -8.83 -7.75
N ASP A 2 14.91 -8.65 -9.05
CA ASP A 2 14.61 -7.40 -9.74
C ASP A 2 13.08 -7.23 -9.90
N ARG A 3 12.51 -6.21 -9.25
CA ARG A 3 11.07 -5.90 -9.28
C ARG A 3 10.72 -4.94 -10.42
N ILE A 4 11.71 -4.40 -11.13
CA ILE A 4 11.50 -3.35 -12.13
C ILE A 4 10.58 -3.79 -13.27
N PRO A 5 10.74 -4.97 -13.90
CA PRO A 5 9.85 -5.38 -14.99
C PRO A 5 8.38 -5.44 -14.56
N TRP A 6 8.12 -5.98 -13.36
CA TRP A 6 6.76 -6.05 -12.80
C TRP A 6 6.18 -4.66 -12.50
N LEU A 7 6.98 -3.73 -11.98
CA LEU A 7 6.55 -2.35 -11.75
C LEU A 7 6.27 -1.59 -13.06
N VAL A 8 7.03 -1.87 -14.11
CA VAL A 8 6.81 -1.30 -15.45
C VAL A 8 5.47 -1.78 -16.01
N GLU A 9 5.17 -3.08 -15.95
CA GLU A 9 3.88 -3.61 -16.38
C GLU A 9 2.71 -3.03 -15.57
N MET A 10 2.87 -2.90 -14.25
CA MET A 10 1.87 -2.28 -13.39
C MET A 10 1.63 -0.81 -13.76
N ARG A 11 2.70 -0.05 -14.05
CA ARG A 11 2.59 1.33 -14.52
C ARG A 11 1.82 1.41 -15.84
N ASN A 12 2.14 0.55 -16.81
CA ASN A 12 1.46 0.53 -18.10
C ASN A 12 -0.05 0.23 -17.93
N ALA A 13 -0.41 -0.67 -17.01
CA ALA A 13 -1.81 -0.94 -16.68
C ALA A 13 -2.51 0.27 -16.04
N ILE A 14 -1.84 0.97 -15.13
CA ILE A 14 -2.35 2.22 -14.52
C ILE A 14 -2.60 3.28 -15.60
N GLU A 15 -1.64 3.50 -16.51
CA GLU A 15 -1.75 4.45 -17.61
C GLU A 15 -2.96 4.11 -18.50
N GLN A 16 -3.15 2.84 -18.87
CA GLN A 16 -4.33 2.40 -19.64
C GLN A 16 -5.64 2.63 -18.90
N TRP A 17 -5.71 2.42 -17.58
CA TRP A 17 -6.95 2.66 -16.82
C TRP A 17 -7.31 4.14 -16.77
N LEU A 18 -6.30 5.01 -16.61
CA LEU A 18 -6.48 6.46 -16.64
C LEU A 18 -6.98 6.94 -18.01
N GLU A 19 -6.36 6.48 -19.11
CA GLU A 19 -6.78 6.81 -20.48
C GLU A 19 -8.23 6.39 -20.76
N ASN A 20 -8.68 5.29 -20.15
CA ASN A 20 -10.04 4.77 -20.29
C ASN A 20 -11.03 5.32 -19.24
N ASN A 21 -10.64 6.33 -18.45
CA ASN A 21 -11.45 6.93 -17.37
C ASN A 21 -12.02 5.90 -16.38
N LYS A 22 -11.22 4.87 -16.02
CA LYS A 22 -11.63 3.82 -15.07
C LYS A 22 -11.20 4.18 -13.64
N ASN A 23 -12.14 4.09 -12.70
CA ASN A 23 -11.84 4.17 -11.27
C ASN A 23 -11.41 2.79 -10.75
N ILE A 24 -10.16 2.66 -10.32
CA ILE A 24 -9.56 1.40 -9.89
C ILE A 24 -8.91 1.55 -8.51
N ILE A 25 -9.05 0.53 -7.67
CA ILE A 25 -8.29 0.39 -6.42
C ILE A 25 -7.28 -0.73 -6.62
N LEU A 26 -6.01 -0.44 -6.37
CA LEU A 26 -4.91 -1.41 -6.49
C LEU A 26 -4.21 -1.58 -5.15
N ALA A 27 -4.16 -2.81 -4.65
CA ALA A 27 -3.33 -3.15 -3.51
C ALA A 27 -1.89 -3.44 -3.96
N CYS A 28 -0.93 -2.62 -3.52
CA CYS A 28 0.49 -2.78 -3.80
C CYS A 28 1.30 -2.35 -2.58
N SER A 29 2.33 -3.13 -2.19
CA SER A 29 3.15 -2.77 -1.02
C SER A 29 3.99 -1.52 -1.25
N ALA A 30 4.49 -1.31 -2.48
CA ALA A 30 5.23 -0.11 -2.93
C ALA A 30 6.17 0.49 -1.85
N LEU A 31 6.90 -0.38 -1.16
CA LEU A 31 7.61 -0.05 0.09
C LEU A 31 8.67 1.04 -0.09
N LYS A 32 9.33 1.05 -1.25
CA LYS A 32 10.41 1.98 -1.57
C LYS A 32 9.89 3.21 -2.31
N LYS A 33 10.45 4.38 -2.00
CA LYS A 33 10.17 5.66 -2.67
C LYS A 33 10.37 5.56 -4.18
N ALA A 34 11.44 4.88 -4.62
CA ALA A 34 11.69 4.64 -6.03
C ALA A 34 10.54 3.87 -6.73
N TYR A 35 9.90 2.92 -6.04
CA TYR A 35 8.77 2.18 -6.61
C TYR A 35 7.53 3.07 -6.72
N ARG A 36 7.27 3.90 -5.70
CA ARG A 36 6.17 4.86 -5.72
C ARG A 36 6.34 5.90 -6.83
N HIS A 37 7.54 6.46 -7.00
CA HIS A 37 7.84 7.39 -8.08
C HIS A 37 7.63 6.79 -9.47
N LEU A 38 7.88 5.48 -9.64
CA LEU A 38 7.66 4.80 -10.91
C LEU A 38 6.16 4.62 -11.23
N LEU A 39 5.34 4.36 -10.21
CA LEU A 39 3.91 4.07 -10.35
C LEU A 39 3.02 5.33 -10.33
N ILE A 40 3.38 6.35 -9.55
CA ILE A 40 2.58 7.56 -9.30
C ILE A 40 3.18 8.73 -10.07
N LYS A 41 2.99 8.74 -11.39
CA LYS A 41 3.42 9.84 -12.26
C LYS A 41 2.45 11.02 -12.31
N ASP A 42 1.18 10.76 -11.98
CA ASP A 42 0.10 11.74 -11.98
C ASP A 42 -0.54 11.78 -10.59
N SER A 43 -0.05 12.69 -9.73
CA SER A 43 -0.55 12.84 -8.36
C SER A 43 -1.94 13.48 -8.27
N GLN A 44 -2.47 14.01 -9.39
CA GLN A 44 -3.83 14.52 -9.43
C GLN A 44 -4.83 13.38 -9.52
N ASN A 45 -4.58 12.42 -10.42
CA ASN A 45 -5.48 11.29 -10.68
C ASN A 45 -5.13 10.00 -9.93
N ILE A 46 -3.91 9.88 -9.39
CA ILE A 46 -3.47 8.74 -8.60
C ILE A 46 -3.26 9.18 -7.15
N LYS A 47 -4.01 8.58 -6.22
CA LYS A 47 -3.86 8.81 -4.78
C LYS A 47 -3.25 7.59 -4.11
N LEU A 48 -2.21 7.82 -3.32
CA LEU A 48 -1.61 6.79 -2.48
C LEU A 48 -2.29 6.77 -1.12
N VAL A 49 -2.78 5.60 -0.71
CA VAL A 49 -3.24 5.36 0.66
C VAL A 49 -2.19 4.51 1.38
N TYR A 50 -1.64 5.03 2.47
CA TYR A 50 -0.67 4.33 3.30
C TYR A 50 -1.31 3.93 4.64
N LEU A 51 -1.52 2.63 4.81
CA LEU A 51 -1.99 2.05 6.07
C LEU A 51 -0.79 1.85 7.00
N LYS A 52 -0.51 2.86 7.82
CA LYS A 52 0.59 2.88 8.77
C LYS A 52 0.20 2.08 10.01
N GLY A 53 1.04 1.13 10.39
CA GLY A 53 0.83 0.36 11.61
C GLY A 53 2.15 -0.11 12.24
N SER A 54 2.11 -0.40 13.53
CA SER A 54 3.23 -0.94 14.27
C SER A 54 3.56 -2.37 13.87
N PHE A 55 4.83 -2.76 14.03
CA PHE A 55 5.27 -4.14 13.81
C PHE A 55 4.47 -5.12 14.67
N ASP A 56 4.24 -4.77 15.94
CA ASP A 56 3.54 -5.61 16.90
C ASP A 56 2.07 -5.83 16.51
N LEU A 57 1.37 -4.79 16.06
CA LEU A 57 0.01 -4.91 15.54
C LEU A 57 -0.05 -5.87 14.34
N PHE A 58 0.84 -5.70 13.36
CA PHE A 58 0.86 -6.59 12.19
C PHE A 58 1.24 -8.02 12.57
N ALA A 59 2.22 -8.21 13.46
CA ALA A 59 2.64 -9.52 13.94
C ALA A 59 1.50 -10.23 14.69
N GLN A 60 0.75 -9.51 15.52
CA GLN A 60 -0.44 -10.03 16.18
C GLN A 60 -1.50 -10.45 15.15
N ARG A 61 -1.87 -9.56 14.23
CA ARG A 61 -2.88 -9.85 13.19
C ARG A 61 -2.49 -11.01 12.28
N LEU A 62 -1.19 -11.21 12.02
CA LEU A 62 -0.70 -12.35 11.25
C LEU A 62 -0.81 -13.67 12.03
N LYS A 63 -0.53 -13.66 13.35
CA LYS A 63 -0.67 -14.85 14.21
C LYS A 63 -2.12 -15.32 14.35
N GLU A 64 -3.06 -14.38 14.37
CA GLU A 64 -4.50 -14.68 14.48
C GLU A 64 -5.09 -15.28 13.18
N ARG A 65 -4.38 -15.20 12.05
CA ARG A 65 -4.84 -15.79 10.79
C ARG A 65 -4.57 -17.29 10.76
N GLU A 66 -5.63 -18.09 10.84
CA GLU A 66 -5.56 -19.53 10.60
C GLU A 66 -5.13 -19.83 9.14
N ASN A 67 -4.34 -20.89 8.93
CA ASN A 67 -3.88 -21.37 7.62
C ASN A 67 -2.97 -20.43 6.79
N HIS A 68 -2.28 -19.46 7.42
CA HIS A 68 -1.30 -18.63 6.72
C HIS A 68 0.12 -18.80 7.30
N PHE A 69 0.99 -19.46 6.53
CA PHE A 69 2.42 -19.64 6.85
C PHE A 69 3.22 -18.38 6.48
N MET A 70 2.80 -17.19 6.95
CA MET A 70 3.61 -15.99 6.82
C MET A 70 4.60 -15.96 7.99
N LYS A 71 5.87 -16.27 7.70
CA LYS A 71 6.91 -16.30 8.72
C LYS A 71 7.19 -14.87 9.22
N VAL A 72 7.43 -14.72 10.52
CA VAL A 72 7.78 -13.43 11.16
C VAL A 72 8.97 -12.75 10.46
N GLU A 73 9.89 -13.54 9.90
CA GLU A 73 11.02 -13.00 9.11
C GLU A 73 10.56 -12.21 7.87
N MET A 74 9.45 -12.59 7.24
CA MET A 74 8.91 -11.86 6.10
C MET A 74 8.39 -10.49 6.53
N LEU A 75 7.64 -10.40 7.63
CA LEU A 75 7.19 -9.11 8.16
C LEU A 75 8.38 -8.19 8.46
N ARG A 76 9.44 -8.73 9.08
CA ARG A 76 10.66 -7.98 9.36
C ARG A 76 11.30 -7.42 8.10
N SER A 77 11.47 -8.25 7.07
CA SER A 77 12.03 -7.78 5.79
C SER A 77 11.19 -6.67 5.13
N GLN A 78 9.86 -6.69 5.28
CA GLN A 78 9.00 -5.62 4.75
C GLN A 78 9.21 -4.30 5.50
N PHE A 79 9.39 -4.34 6.82
CA PHE A 79 9.71 -3.16 7.63
C PHE A 79 11.11 -2.63 7.34
N ASP A 80 12.10 -3.51 7.13
CA ASP A 80 13.46 -3.13 6.77
C ASP A 80 13.52 -2.43 5.39
N ASP A 81 12.66 -2.84 4.44
CA ASP A 81 12.54 -2.24 3.10
C ASP A 81 11.60 -1.01 3.05
N LEU A 82 10.83 -0.73 4.11
CA LEU A 82 9.83 0.32 4.14
C LEU A 82 10.48 1.71 4.25
N GLU A 83 10.27 2.51 3.22
CA GLU A 83 10.51 3.95 3.24
C GLU A 83 9.15 4.63 3.37
N GLU A 84 8.83 5.20 4.54
CA GLU A 84 7.50 5.80 4.77
C GLU A 84 7.21 6.94 3.74
N PRO A 85 6.03 6.97 3.12
CA PRO A 85 5.64 8.05 2.23
C PRO A 85 5.16 9.29 3.01
N GLU A 86 5.62 10.48 2.60
CA GLU A 86 5.11 11.76 3.11
C GLU A 86 3.89 12.24 2.31
N GLU A 87 3.90 12.06 0.98
CA GLU A 87 2.81 12.45 0.08
C GLU A 87 1.80 11.30 -0.10
N ALA A 88 1.02 11.03 0.94
CA ALA A 88 -0.01 10.00 0.93
C ALA A 88 -1.19 10.37 1.85
N ILE A 89 -2.33 9.73 1.62
CA ILE A 89 -3.38 9.63 2.63
C ILE A 89 -2.89 8.61 3.67
N ILE A 90 -2.30 9.11 4.76
CA ILE A 90 -1.75 8.28 5.84
C ILE A 90 -2.85 7.98 6.84
N ILE A 91 -3.02 6.69 7.14
CA ILE A 91 -4.01 6.20 8.11
C ILE A 91 -3.28 5.35 9.13
N ASP A 92 -3.26 5.82 10.38
CA ASP A 92 -2.75 5.06 11.51
C ASP A 92 -3.76 3.98 11.92
N ILE A 93 -3.46 2.73 11.60
CA ILE A 93 -4.31 1.58 11.89
C ILE A 93 -4.09 0.99 13.29
N ASP A 94 -3.16 1.54 14.09
CA ASP A 94 -3.11 1.30 15.54
C ASP A 94 -4.20 2.13 16.24
N ALA A 95 -4.50 3.33 15.73
CA ALA A 95 -5.56 4.20 16.26
C ALA A 95 -6.96 3.85 15.74
N VAL A 96 -7.05 3.35 14.50
CA VAL A 96 -8.33 3.01 13.84
C VAL A 96 -8.69 1.54 14.07
N LYS A 97 -9.88 1.29 14.63
CA LYS A 97 -10.26 -0.03 15.16
C LYS A 97 -11.04 -0.92 14.18
N SER A 98 -11.59 -0.37 13.09
CA SER A 98 -12.40 -1.15 12.14
C SER A 98 -12.05 -0.85 10.67
N PRO A 99 -12.21 -1.82 9.76
CA PRO A 99 -12.12 -1.58 8.31
C PRO A 99 -13.09 -0.49 7.83
N GLU A 100 -14.28 -0.40 8.43
CA GLU A 100 -15.31 0.59 8.08
C GLU A 100 -14.82 2.01 8.35
N ASP A 101 -14.15 2.25 9.48
CA ASP A 101 -13.56 3.54 9.82
C ASP A 101 -12.45 3.93 8.84
N ILE A 102 -11.61 2.95 8.43
CA ILE A 102 -10.56 3.16 7.42
C ILE A 102 -11.20 3.60 6.10
N ILE A 103 -12.25 2.91 5.66
CA ILE A 103 -12.96 3.23 4.41
C ILE A 103 -13.56 4.64 4.47
N ASN A 104 -14.19 4.99 5.59
CA ASN A 104 -14.78 6.31 5.78
C ASN A 104 -13.71 7.41 5.76
N TYR A 105 -12.57 7.18 6.38
CA TYR A 105 -11.44 8.11 6.34
C TYR A 105 -10.92 8.33 4.92
N ILE A 106 -10.72 7.24 4.15
CA ILE A 106 -10.29 7.33 2.75
C ILE A 106 -11.28 8.16 1.95
N ARG A 107 -12.58 7.86 2.03
CA ARG A 107 -13.63 8.59 1.28
C ARG A 107 -13.67 10.08 1.58
N ASN A 108 -13.39 10.47 2.83
CA ASN A 108 -13.38 11.88 3.24
C ASN A 108 -12.08 12.62 2.87
N SER A 109 -11.03 11.89 2.49
CA SER A 109 -9.70 12.44 2.17
C SER A 109 -9.40 12.50 0.66
N LEU A 110 -10.29 11.95 -0.17
CA LEU A 110 -10.24 12.01 -1.63
C LEU A 110 -10.93 13.28 -2.14
#